data_AF-A0A538FSB4-F1
#
_entry.id   AF-A0A538FSB4-F1
#
_cell.length_a   1.000
_cell.length_b   1.000
_cell.length_c   1.000
_cell.angle_alpha   90.00
_cell.angle_beta   90.00
_cell.angle_gamma   90.00
#
_symmetry.space_group_name_H-M   'P 1'
#
loop_
_entity.id
_entity.type
_entity.pdbx_description
1 polymer ?
#
loop_
_entity_poly.entity_id
_entity_poly.type
_entity_poly.pdbx_seq_one_letter_code
_entity_poly.pdbx_strand_id
1 'polypeptide(L)' 'MAKAPKRREEFTDISSRLRLTDSGSDASRAAALEGLTREELYARAQEADIPGRSEMSKQELVEALRVKS' A
#
# COMPACT_ATOMS: atom_id res chain seq x y z
N MET A 1 23.35 15.66 -51.98
CA MET A 1 22.81 14.39 -51.46
C MET A 1 22.85 14.45 -49.94
N ALA A 2 21.73 14.08 -49.30
CA ALA A 2 21.42 14.14 -47.86
C ALA A 2 22.52 13.52 -46.97
N LYS A 3 22.67 13.82 -45.66
CA LYS A 3 21.63 13.73 -44.62
C LYS A 3 22.22 14.18 -43.27
N ALA A 4 21.79 15.32 -42.74
CA ALA A 4 21.49 15.45 -41.31
C ALA A 4 20.01 15.03 -41.12
N PRO A 5 19.48 14.78 -39.91
CA PRO A 5 20.08 14.79 -38.58
C PRO A 5 20.05 13.42 -37.88
N LYS A 6 20.94 13.20 -36.91
CA LYS A 6 20.82 12.07 -35.98
C LYS A 6 19.57 12.28 -35.13
N ARG A 7 18.60 11.38 -35.34
CA ARG A 7 17.33 11.31 -34.61
C ARG A 7 17.64 11.19 -33.11
N ARG A 8 17.12 12.17 -32.36
CA ARG A 8 16.26 12.01 -31.18
C ARG A 8 16.20 10.57 -30.66
N GLU A 9 17.19 10.20 -29.87
CA GLU A 9 17.06 9.08 -28.94
C GLU A 9 16.52 9.67 -27.64
N GLU A 10 15.18 9.72 -27.57
CA GLU A 10 14.38 9.38 -26.42
C GLU A 10 15.06 9.60 -25.06
N PHE A 11 14.79 10.77 -24.46
CA PHE A 11 14.79 10.94 -23.01
C PHE A 11 13.80 9.90 -22.45
N THR A 12 14.27 8.68 -22.24
CA THR A 12 13.56 7.70 -21.43
C THR A 12 13.61 8.24 -20.02
N ASP A 13 12.58 9.02 -19.72
CA ASP A 13 12.23 9.57 -18.43
C ASP A 13 12.42 8.48 -17.37
N ILE A 14 13.59 8.46 -16.74
CA ILE A 14 13.93 7.57 -15.61
C ILE A 14 12.90 7.81 -14.48
N SER A 15 12.27 8.98 -14.47
CA SER A 15 11.18 9.38 -13.59
C SER A 15 9.90 8.54 -13.71
N SER A 16 9.74 7.73 -14.76
CA SER A 16 8.56 6.88 -14.94
C SER A 16 8.70 5.47 -14.37
N ARG A 17 9.90 5.04 -13.94
CA ARG A 17 10.07 3.73 -13.26
C ARG A 17 9.65 3.72 -11.79
N LEU A 18 9.37 4.87 -11.17
CA LEU A 18 8.95 4.92 -9.76
C LEU A 18 7.42 5.02 -9.57
N ARG A 19 6.61 5.00 -10.65
CA ARG A 19 5.14 5.05 -10.53
C ARG A 19 4.40 3.76 -10.92
N LEU A 20 5.08 2.62 -10.85
CA LEU A 20 4.44 1.31 -10.76
C LEU A 20 5.12 0.66 -9.55
N THR A 21 4.68 0.88 -8.33
CA THR A 21 3.72 -0.03 -7.69
C THR A 21 3.17 0.61 -6.41
N ASP A 22 2.10 1.37 -6.51
CA ASP A 22 1.25 1.58 -5.32
C ASP A 22 0.13 0.52 -5.27
N SER A 23 -0.27 0.00 -6.43
CA SER A 23 -1.41 -0.91 -6.61
C SER A 23 -1.11 -2.40 -6.34
N GLY A 24 -0.16 -2.71 -5.46
CA GLY A 24 0.08 -4.06 -4.94
C GLY A 24 0.19 -4.12 -3.42
N SER A 25 0.07 -2.98 -2.75
CA SER A 25 0.41 -2.81 -1.33
C SER A 25 -0.74 -3.21 -0.40
N ASP A 26 -1.99 -3.08 -0.85
CA ASP A 26 -3.16 -3.25 0.00
C ASP A 26 -3.50 -4.73 0.23
N ALA A 27 -3.37 -5.57 -0.81
CA ALA A 27 -3.57 -7.01 -0.67
C ALA A 27 -2.51 -7.66 0.25
N SER A 28 -1.25 -7.21 0.16
CA SER A 28 -0.18 -7.67 1.05
C SER A 28 -0.34 -7.16 2.48
N ARG A 29 -0.84 -5.91 2.66
CA ARG A 29 -1.15 -5.36 3.99
C ARG A 29 -2.32 -6.10 4.63
N ALA A 30 -3.36 -6.46 3.88
CA ALA A 30 -4.55 -7.16 4.38
C ALA A 30 -4.26 -8.62 4.79
N ALA A 31 -3.35 -9.31 4.09
CA ALA A 31 -2.90 -10.64 4.48
C ALA A 31 -1.99 -10.61 5.72
N ALA A 32 -1.21 -9.54 5.90
CA ALA A 32 -0.33 -9.39 7.06
C ALA A 32 -1.09 -9.26 8.39
N LEU A 33 -2.35 -8.81 8.39
CA LEU A 33 -3.13 -8.57 9.61
C LEU A 33 -3.47 -9.85 10.38
N GLU A 34 -3.76 -10.96 9.70
CA GLU A 34 -4.17 -12.21 10.36
C GLU A 34 -3.03 -12.85 11.19
N GLY A 35 -1.78 -12.59 10.82
CA GLY A 35 -0.60 -13.06 11.53
C GLY A 35 -0.20 -12.22 12.75
N LEU A 36 -0.77 -11.02 12.91
CA LEU A 36 -0.41 -10.11 14.00
C LEU A 36 -1.02 -10.53 15.33
N THR A 37 -0.42 -10.05 16.43
CA THR A 37 -1.05 -10.16 17.75
C THR A 37 -2.21 -9.19 17.90
N ARG A 38 -3.04 -9.38 18.93
CA ARG A 38 -4.12 -8.44 19.26
C ARG A 38 -3.57 -7.04 19.56
N GLU A 39 -2.40 -6.95 20.18
CA GLU A 39 -1.76 -5.68 20.54
C GLU A 39 -1.30 -4.92 19.29
N GLU A 40 -0.66 -5.62 18.34
CA GLU A 40 -0.28 -5.01 17.05
C GLU A 40 -1.50 -4.58 16.24
N LEU A 41 -2.58 -5.37 16.24
CA LEU A 41 -3.83 -5.01 15.59
C LEU A 41 -4.48 -3.80 16.27
N TYR A 42 -4.44 -3.74 17.60
CA TYR A 42 -4.94 -2.60 18.34
C TYR A 42 -4.15 -1.32 18.04
N ALA A 43 -2.82 -1.40 17.97
CA ALA A 43 -1.96 -0.28 17.60
C ALA A 43 -2.30 0.25 16.20
N ARG A 44 -2.45 -0.65 15.22
CA ARG A 44 -2.86 -0.26 13.86
C ARG A 44 -4.27 0.31 13.82
N ALA A 45 -5.20 -0.25 14.59
CA ALA A 45 -6.56 0.26 14.70
C ALA A 45 -6.59 1.65 15.36
N GLN A 46 -5.66 1.93 16.26
CA GLN A 46 -5.45 3.25 16.84
C GLN A 46 -4.86 4.23 15.82
N GLU A 47 -3.85 3.82 15.03
CA GLU A 47 -3.29 4.65 13.95
C GLU A 47 -4.33 4.95 12.85
N ALA A 48 -5.28 4.03 12.63
CA ALA A 48 -6.38 4.18 11.68
C ALA A 48 -7.64 4.84 12.28
N ASP A 49 -7.58 5.30 13.53
CA ASP A 49 -8.67 5.94 14.28
C ASP A 49 -9.99 5.12 14.22
N ILE A 50 -9.91 3.80 14.39
CA ILE A 50 -11.08 2.91 14.38
C ILE A 50 -11.88 3.11 15.68
N PRO A 51 -13.16 3.54 15.62
CA PRO A 51 -13.99 3.68 16.80
C PRO A 51 -14.33 2.30 17.39
N GLY A 52 -14.50 2.21 18.71
CA GLY A 52 -14.82 0.94 19.38
C GLY A 52 -13.67 -0.08 19.44
N ARG A 53 -12.45 0.25 19.00
CA ARG A 53 -11.30 -0.70 18.99
C ARG A 53 -10.98 -1.35 20.34
N SER A 54 -11.30 -0.68 21.46
CA SER A 54 -11.05 -1.20 22.81
C SER A 54 -12.03 -2.31 23.22
N GLU A 55 -13.23 -2.33 22.62
CA GLU A 55 -14.24 -3.37 22.83
C GLU A 55 -14.09 -4.52 21.82
N MET A 56 -13.41 -4.27 20.69
CA MET A 56 -13.19 -5.26 19.65
C MET A 56 -12.26 -6.40 20.07
N SER A 57 -12.63 -7.60 19.64
CA SER A 57 -11.80 -8.80 19.71
C SER A 57 -10.70 -8.79 18.64
N LYS A 58 -9.71 -9.68 18.77
CA LYS A 58 -8.62 -9.81 17.78
C LYS A 58 -9.15 -9.91 16.34
N GLN A 59 -10.17 -10.76 16.12
CA GLN A 59 -10.77 -10.98 14.80
C GLN A 59 -11.48 -9.71 14.29
N GLU A 60 -12.25 -9.05 15.15
CA GLU A 60 -12.94 -7.80 14.80
C GLU A 60 -11.96 -6.67 14.45
N LEU A 61 -10.80 -6.60 15.13
CA LEU A 61 -9.74 -5.65 14.79
C LEU A 61 -9.17 -5.93 13.39
N VAL A 62 -8.97 -7.19 13.01
CA VAL A 62 -8.54 -7.57 11.65
C VAL A 62 -9.56 -7.15 10.61
N GLU A 63 -10.84 -7.45 10.84
CA GLU A 63 -11.91 -7.07 9.91
C GLU A 63 -12.06 -5.56 9.77
N ALA A 64 -12.06 -4.83 10.88
CA ALA A 64 -12.15 -3.37 10.87
C ALA A 64 -10.98 -2.74 10.11
N LEU A 65 -9.76 -3.28 10.27
CA LEU A 65 -8.59 -2.84 9.52
C LEU A 65 -8.66 -3.19 8.03
N ARG A 66 -9.26 -4.34 7.66
CA ARG A 66 -9.48 -4.73 6.26
C ARG A 66 -10.47 -3.82 5.54
N VAL A 67 -11.53 -3.39 6.22
CA VAL A 67 -12.56 -2.50 5.63
C VAL A 67 -12.04 -1.07 5.50
N LYS A 68 -11.09 -0.66 6.34
CA LYS A 68 -10.52 0.70 6.39
C LYS A 68 -9.32 0.92 5.45
N SER A 69 -8.73 -0.16 4.91
CA SER A 69 -7.58 -0.14 4.00
C SER A 69 -7.99 0.06 2.54
#